data_AF-A0A7V4GX68-F1
#
_entry.id   AF-A0A7V4GX68-F1
#
_cell.length_a   1.000
_cell.length_b   1.000
_cell.length_c   1.000
_cell.angle_alpha   90.00
_cell.angle_beta   90.00
_cell.angle_gamma   90.00
#
_symmetry.space_group_name_H-M   'P 1'
#
loop_
_entity.id
_entity.type
_entity.pdbx_description
1 polymer ?
#
loop_
_entity_poly.entity_id
_entity_poly.type
_entity_poly.pdbx_seq_one_letter_code
_entity_poly.pdbx_strand_id
1 'polypeptide(L)' 'MCYFIEINLTKIELEKRFGARMPEDFQWKPVFFLSGFDFPRVPVVVSSCPETFVPAYWGLI' A
#
# COMPACT_ATOMS: atom_id res chain seq x y z
N MET A 1 -8.62 -17.77 1.25
CA MET A 1 -7.81 -16.71 1.90
C MET A 1 -6.67 -16.36 0.97
N CYS A 2 -6.46 -15.08 0.68
CA CYS A 2 -5.37 -14.61 -0.17
C CYS A 2 -4.18 -14.27 0.71
N TYR A 3 -3.05 -14.94 0.51
CA TYR A 3 -1.81 -14.72 1.28
C TYR A 3 -0.68 -14.15 0.42
N PHE A 4 -0.90 -13.98 -0.88
CA PHE A 4 0.06 -13.42 -1.81
C PHE A 4 -0.61 -12.34 -2.62
N ILE A 5 0.04 -11.18 -2.74
CA ILE A 5 -0.42 -10.07 -3.58
C ILE A 5 0.73 -9.54 -4.44
N GLU A 6 0.35 -8.92 -5.55
CA GLU A 6 1.22 -8.17 -6.42
C GLU A 6 0.72 -6.72 -6.48
N ILE A 7 1.63 -5.77 -6.28
CA ILE A 7 1.36 -4.34 -6.46
C ILE A 7 2.47 -3.77 -7.34
N ASN A 8 2.37 -4.03 -8.64
CA ASN A 8 3.37 -3.61 -9.64
C ASN A 8 3.20 -2.14 -10.11
N LEU A 9 2.36 -1.36 -9.43
CA LEU A 9 2.13 0.05 -9.76
C LEU A 9 3.13 0.96 -9.06
N THR A 10 3.58 1.98 -9.79
CA THR A 10 4.42 3.05 -9.27
C THR A 10 3.63 3.94 -8.31
N LYS A 11 4.35 4.78 -7.54
CA LYS A 11 3.75 5.80 -6.67
C LYS A 11 2.74 6.67 -7.45
N ILE A 12 3.13 7.19 -8.62
CA ILE A 12 2.30 8.11 -9.41
C ILE A 12 1.03 7.42 -9.90
N GLU A 13 1.10 6.15 -10.29
CA GLU A 13 -0.07 5.39 -10.74
C GLU A 13 -1.04 5.08 -9.60
N LEU A 14 -0.53 4.74 -8.41
CA LEU A 14 -1.35 4.56 -7.22
C LEU A 14 -2.03 5.87 -6.82
N GLU A 15 -1.29 6.97 -6.78
CA GLU A 15 -1.84 8.28 -6.43
C GLU A 15 -2.94 8.72 -7.40
N LYS A 16 -2.71 8.55 -8.70
CA LYS A 16 -3.69 8.85 -9.73
C LYS A 16 -4.94 7.97 -9.65
N ARG A 17 -4.77 6.67 -9.34
CA ARG A 17 -5.89 5.70 -9.30
C ARG A 17 -6.83 5.95 -8.14
N PHE A 18 -6.29 6.30 -6.97
CA PHE A 18 -7.07 6.44 -5.74
C PHE A 18 -7.35 7.90 -5.37
N GLY A 19 -6.78 8.87 -6.09
CA GLY A 19 -6.88 10.29 -5.74
C GLY A 19 -6.14 10.64 -4.44
N ALA A 20 -5.33 9.73 -3.91
CA ALA A 20 -4.65 9.87 -2.63
C ALA A 20 -3.16 10.17 -2.83
N ARG A 21 -2.51 10.84 -1.88
CA ARG A 21 -1.06 11.09 -1.91
C ARG A 21 -0.29 10.10 -1.04
N MET A 22 0.85 9.64 -1.53
CA MET A 22 1.77 8.81 -0.75
C MET A 22 2.58 9.72 0.19
N PRO A 23 2.66 9.40 1.49
CA PRO A 23 3.36 10.24 2.45
C PRO A 23 4.87 10.24 2.17
N GLU A 24 5.55 11.34 2.48
CA GLU A 24 6.95 11.57 2.10
C GLU A 24 7.93 10.60 2.77
N ASP A 25 7.60 10.14 3.98
CA ASP A 25 8.37 9.17 4.76
C ASP A 25 8.20 7.73 4.24
N PHE A 26 7.26 7.48 3.32
CA PHE A 26 7.02 6.16 2.74
C PHE A 26 7.49 6.08 1.28
N GLN A 27 8.68 5.52 1.10
CA GLN A 27 9.26 5.27 -0.22
C GLN A 27 8.66 4.00 -0.86
N TRP A 28 7.44 4.13 -1.41
CA TRP A 28 6.82 3.06 -2.17
C TRP A 28 7.60 2.73 -3.45
N LYS A 29 7.82 1.44 -3.69
CA LYS A 29 8.33 0.90 -4.96
C LYS A 29 7.41 -0.23 -5.42
N PRO A 30 7.18 -0.40 -6.73
CA PRO A 30 6.46 -1.55 -7.26
C PRO A 30 7.03 -2.87 -6.74
N VAL A 31 6.14 -3.78 -6.33
CA VAL A 31 6.52 -5.11 -5.84
C VAL A 31 5.69 -6.17 -6.57
N PHE A 32 6.39 -7.11 -7.21
CA PHE A 32 5.77 -8.19 -7.98
C PHE A 32 5.30 -9.36 -7.10
N PHE A 33 5.78 -9.43 -5.87
CA PHE A 33 5.44 -10.50 -4.94
C PHE A 33 5.53 -10.02 -3.48
N LEU A 34 4.41 -10.08 -2.77
CA LEU A 34 4.31 -9.83 -1.33
C LEU A 34 3.60 -11.00 -0.66
N SER A 35 4.21 -11.56 0.38
CA SER A 35 3.62 -12.60 1.22
C SER A 35 3.03 -11.99 2.49
N GLY A 36 1.80 -12.36 2.83
CA GLY A 36 1.15 -11.95 4.06
C GLY A 36 1.78 -12.54 5.32
N PHE A 37 2.62 -13.57 5.19
CA PHE A 37 3.37 -14.16 6.31
C PHE A 37 4.60 -13.33 6.71
N ASP A 38 5.05 -12.41 5.85
CA ASP A 38 6.18 -11.52 6.15
C ASP A 38 5.74 -10.25 6.89
N PHE A 39 4.43 -10.10 7.11
CA PHE A 39 3.81 -8.89 7.65
C PHE A 39 4.31 -7.62 6.95
N PRO A 40 4.27 -7.53 5.60
CA PRO A 40 4.84 -6.40 4.89
C PRO A 40 4.04 -5.11 5.17
N ARG A 41 4.72 -3.97 5.06
CA ARG A 41 4.06 -2.67 5.09
C ARG A 41 3.54 -2.33 3.70
N VAL A 42 2.23 -2.15 3.57
CA VAL A 42 1.53 -1.90 2.30
C VAL A 42 0.75 -0.58 2.35
N PRO A 43 0.64 0.14 1.22
CA PRO A 43 -0.15 1.37 1.16
C PRO A 43 -1.65 1.04 1.22
N VAL A 44 -2.37 1.63 2.17
CA VAL A 44 -3.81 1.46 2.36
C VAL A 44 -4.51 2.81 2.30
N VAL A 45 -5.69 2.89 1.68
CA VAL A 45 -6.56 4.08 1.77
C VAL A 45 -7.57 3.83 2.88
N VAL A 46 -7.67 4.76 3.83
CA VAL A 46 -8.59 4.66 4.97
C VAL A 46 -9.68 5.72 4.87
N SER A 47 -10.88 5.41 5.36
CA SER A 47 -12.04 6.31 5.24
C SER A 47 -11.90 7.61 6.03
N SER A 48 -11.11 7.62 7.12
CA SER A 48 -10.85 8.83 7.90
C SER A 48 -9.98 9.84 7.16
N CYS A 49 -9.15 9.38 6.21
CA CYS A 49 -8.16 10.17 5.49
C CYS A 49 -8.05 9.71 4.02
N PRO A 50 -9.12 9.83 3.21
CA PRO A 50 -9.16 9.23 1.87
C PRO A 50 -8.15 9.84 0.88
N GLU A 51 -7.72 11.07 1.14
CA GLU A 51 -6.75 11.83 0.32
C GLU A 51 -5.29 11.42 0.57
N THR A 52 -5.02 10.47 1.48
CA THR A 52 -3.65 10.09 1.84
C THR A 52 -3.55 8.59 2.04
N PHE A 53 -2.51 7.97 1.46
CA PHE A 53 -2.18 6.60 1.76
C PHE A 53 -1.62 6.48 3.17
N VAL A 54 -2.10 5.49 3.91
CA VAL A 54 -1.59 5.10 5.21
C VAL A 54 -0.81 3.80 5.04
N PRO A 55 0.52 3.79 5.24
CA PRO A 55 1.28 2.56 5.14
C PRO A 55 1.06 1.71 6.39
N ALA A 56 0.39 0.58 6.24
CA ALA A 56 -0.03 -0.31 7.32
C ALA A 56 0.61 -1.70 7.19
N TYR A 57 0.79 -2.39 8.30
CA TYR A 57 1.25 -3.78 8.30
C TYR A 57 0.14 -4.72 7.85
N TRP A 58 0.44 -5.61 6.91
CA TRP A 58 -0.49 -6.66 6.51
C TRP A 58 -0.45 -7.80 7.54
N GLY A 59 -1.26 -7.64 8.59
CA GLY A 59 -1.40 -8.58 9.70
C GLY A 59 -1.96 -7.83 10.90
N LEU A 60 -3.23 -8.05 11.21
CA LEU A 60 -3.90 -7.38 12.32
C LEU A 60 -3.37 -7.92 13.65
N ILE A 61 -3.11 -7.02 14.59
CA ILE A 61 -2.84 -7.32 16.00
C ILE A 61 -4.02 -6.81 16.82
#